data_AF-A0A382YFE8-F1
#
_entry.id   AF-A0A382YFE8-F1
#
_cell.length_a   1.000
_cell.length_b   1.000
_cell.length_c   1.000
_cell.angle_alpha   90.00
_cell.angle_beta   90.00
_cell.angle_gamma   90.00
#
_symmetry.space_group_name_H-M   'P 1'
#
loop_
_entity.id
_entity.type
_entity.pdbx_description
1 polymer ?
#
loop_
_entity_poly.entity_id
_entity_poly.type
_entity_poly.pdbx_seq_one_letter_code
_entity_poly.pdbx_strand_id
1 'polypeptide(L)'
;PTVHTQDVVAATAEYHLNPGNIKYGNIQNPVSNSFHESEYNPIFSNSAICLPCHNITIRGVEAEITFSEWDRISSTAMGLFSCQECHMPVVTRPAANGCPDGCPDREVHSHTFVGVDLDLSISAGDNPQFGIVTDLLRNALTVDFGTPYDSLVSDVIAGDSLIIPVTVTSLTAHSIPSGVPFAREAWLEVLVTDNDNNTLYQSGVVSDTTSLDISSDSDLLLFTAYLIESNGDTTGSVTDVSSIINNSLMAFSDRYKIYKVGIP
;
A
#
# COMPACT_ATOMS: atom_id res chain seq x y z
N PRO A 1 10.48 -14.05 11.07
CA PRO A 1 10.42 -13.38 12.39
C PRO A 1 10.44 -11.87 12.17
N THR A 2 9.76 -11.06 12.99
CA THR A 2 9.88 -9.59 12.97
C THR A 2 11.34 -9.18 13.15
N VAL A 3 11.76 -8.16 12.41
CA VAL A 3 13.09 -7.58 12.56
C VAL A 3 13.04 -6.49 13.62
N HIS A 4 13.91 -6.62 14.62
CA HIS A 4 14.02 -5.66 15.72
C HIS A 4 15.37 -4.96 15.64
N THR A 5 15.36 -3.63 15.59
CA THR A 5 16.55 -2.80 15.76
C THR A 5 16.50 -2.10 17.11
N GLN A 6 17.67 -1.94 17.74
CA GLN A 6 17.83 -1.18 18.99
C GLN A 6 18.53 0.14 18.67
N ASP A 7 19.31 0.70 19.60
CA ASP A 7 20.03 1.97 19.39
C ASP A 7 21.13 1.88 18.32
N VAL A 8 21.71 0.70 18.14
CA VAL A 8 22.68 0.43 17.08
C VAL A 8 21.86 -0.04 15.87
N VAL A 9 21.81 0.76 14.81
CA VAL A 9 21.03 0.58 13.57
C VAL A 9 21.29 -0.77 12.85
N ALA A 10 22.16 -1.62 13.39
CA ALA A 10 22.33 -3.00 12.97
C ALA A 10 21.07 -3.84 13.26
N ALA A 11 20.17 -3.91 12.28
CA ALA A 11 19.13 -4.92 12.24
C ALA A 11 19.77 -6.31 12.22
N THR A 12 19.43 -7.16 13.18
CA THR A 12 19.84 -8.56 13.16
C THR A 12 18.66 -9.41 12.71
N ALA A 13 18.74 -9.94 11.49
CA ALA A 13 17.83 -10.96 11.00
C ALA A 13 18.60 -12.27 10.87
N GLU A 14 18.12 -13.31 11.56
CA GLU A 14 18.70 -14.65 11.44
C GLU A 14 17.97 -15.40 10.31
N TYR A 15 18.71 -15.68 9.24
CA TYR A 15 18.21 -16.46 8.11
C TYR A 15 18.79 -17.87 8.16
N HIS A 16 17.92 -18.87 8.31
CA HIS A 16 18.30 -20.28 8.14
C HIS A 16 18.29 -20.61 6.65
N LEU A 17 19.42 -20.39 5.99
CA LEU A 17 19.59 -20.72 4.58
C LEU A 17 19.93 -22.21 4.45
N ASN A 18 19.25 -22.90 3.54
CA ASN A 18 19.62 -24.23 3.09
C ASN A 18 20.20 -24.12 1.66
N PRO A 19 21.46 -23.68 1.49
CA PRO A 19 22.07 -23.56 0.18
C PRO A 19 22.27 -24.96 -0.43
N GLY A 20 21.80 -25.16 -1.65
CA GLY A 20 21.90 -26.43 -2.36
C GLY A 20 21.29 -26.38 -3.75
N ASN A 21 21.26 -27.53 -4.42
CA ASN A 21 20.64 -27.71 -5.75
C ASN A 21 19.14 -28.04 -5.70
N ILE A 22 18.49 -27.86 -4.55
CA ILE A 22 17.04 -28.04 -4.39
C ILE A 22 16.40 -26.66 -4.38
N LYS A 23 15.42 -26.44 -5.26
CA LYS A 23 14.58 -25.24 -5.24
C LYS A 23 13.23 -25.57 -4.59
N TYR A 24 12.93 -24.86 -3.52
CA TYR A 24 11.65 -25.01 -2.83
C TYR A 24 10.55 -24.12 -3.43
N GLY A 25 9.31 -24.60 -3.42
CA GLY A 25 8.13 -23.86 -3.86
C GLY A 25 6.82 -24.42 -3.30
N ASN A 26 5.69 -23.81 -3.66
CA ASN A 26 4.36 -24.19 -3.15
C ASN A 26 3.70 -25.36 -3.92
N ILE A 27 4.35 -25.92 -4.93
CA ILE A 27 3.83 -27.02 -5.74
C ILE A 27 4.10 -28.36 -5.04
N GLN A 28 3.05 -29.06 -4.61
CA GLN A 28 3.17 -30.32 -3.84
C GLN A 28 3.89 -31.45 -4.59
N ASN A 29 3.64 -31.59 -5.90
CA ASN A 29 4.24 -32.61 -6.75
C ASN A 29 4.94 -31.95 -7.95
N PRO A 30 6.13 -31.36 -7.73
CA PRO A 30 6.87 -30.73 -8.81
C PRO A 30 7.34 -31.80 -9.81
N VAL A 31 7.26 -31.48 -11.09
CA VAL A 31 7.79 -32.35 -12.16
C VAL A 31 9.31 -32.20 -12.23
N SER A 32 10.00 -33.27 -12.58
CA SER A 32 11.44 -33.23 -12.83
C SER A 32 11.77 -32.29 -13.99
N ASN A 33 12.89 -31.59 -13.88
CA ASN A 33 13.45 -30.72 -14.91
C ASN A 33 14.97 -30.93 -15.01
N SER A 34 15.59 -30.42 -16.07
CA SER A 34 17.01 -30.61 -16.37
C SER A 34 17.98 -29.69 -15.60
N PHE A 35 17.51 -28.84 -14.69
CA PHE A 35 18.33 -27.79 -14.06
C PHE A 35 18.63 -28.08 -12.59
N HIS A 36 17.59 -28.30 -11.79
CA HIS A 36 17.70 -28.52 -10.35
C HIS A 36 16.54 -29.39 -9.85
N GLU A 37 16.75 -30.02 -8.69
CA GLU A 37 15.65 -30.69 -8.00
C GLU A 37 14.67 -29.64 -7.48
N SER A 38 13.39 -29.98 -7.45
CA SER A 38 12.33 -29.10 -6.97
C SER A 38 11.57 -29.82 -5.87
N GLU A 39 11.32 -29.16 -4.75
CA GLU A 39 10.66 -29.75 -3.59
C GLU A 39 9.55 -28.83 -3.07
N TYR A 40 8.46 -29.43 -2.60
CA TYR A 40 7.40 -28.70 -1.94
C TYR A 40 7.86 -28.16 -0.59
N ASN A 41 7.50 -26.91 -0.28
CA ASN A 41 7.61 -26.38 1.06
C ASN A 41 6.39 -25.49 1.36
N PRO A 42 5.64 -25.78 2.45
CA PRO A 42 4.42 -25.04 2.79
C PRO A 42 4.66 -23.56 3.11
N ILE A 43 5.89 -23.14 3.42
CA ILE A 43 6.19 -21.73 3.70
C ILE A 43 5.88 -20.82 2.50
N PHE A 44 5.97 -21.33 1.27
CA PHE A 44 5.67 -20.56 0.06
C PHE A 44 4.17 -20.37 -0.19
N SER A 45 3.32 -21.07 0.57
CA SER A 45 1.86 -20.90 0.58
C SER A 45 1.37 -20.01 1.72
N ASN A 46 2.27 -19.44 2.54
CA ASN A 46 1.90 -18.71 3.74
C ASN A 46 2.56 -17.31 3.76
N SER A 47 1.83 -16.30 4.22
CA SER A 47 2.31 -14.92 4.32
C SER A 47 3.49 -14.72 5.27
N ALA A 48 3.77 -15.68 6.17
CA ALA A 48 4.93 -15.68 7.06
C ALA A 48 6.28 -15.59 6.31
N ILE A 49 6.32 -15.90 5.01
CA ILE A 49 7.51 -15.67 4.17
C ILE A 49 7.80 -14.17 3.94
N CYS A 50 6.79 -13.31 4.03
CA CYS A 50 6.88 -11.85 3.87
C CYS A 50 7.29 -11.16 5.18
N LEU A 51 6.94 -11.75 6.32
CA LEU A 51 7.16 -11.19 7.67
C LEU A 51 8.60 -10.68 7.92
N PRO A 52 9.68 -11.40 7.54
CA PRO A 52 11.04 -10.95 7.86
C PRO A 52 11.45 -9.63 7.20
N CYS A 53 10.78 -9.23 6.12
CA CYS A 53 11.13 -8.01 5.39
C CYS A 53 10.05 -6.93 5.53
N HIS A 54 8.79 -7.32 5.71
CA HIS A 54 7.64 -6.42 5.82
C HIS A 54 7.18 -6.18 7.27
N ASN A 55 8.08 -6.37 8.24
CA ASN A 55 7.81 -6.11 9.65
C ASN A 55 9.09 -5.75 10.41
N ILE A 56 9.30 -4.45 10.60
CA ILE A 56 10.48 -3.85 11.21
C ILE A 56 10.04 -2.94 12.36
N THR A 57 10.69 -3.11 13.49
CA THR A 57 10.53 -2.23 14.66
C THR A 57 11.86 -1.64 15.09
N ILE A 58 11.85 -0.40 15.57
CA ILE A 58 13.03 0.34 16.02
C ILE A 58 12.82 0.78 17.46
N ARG A 59 13.60 0.25 18.40
CA ARG A 59 13.43 0.49 19.85
C ARG A 59 11.99 0.24 20.33
N GLY A 60 11.32 -0.76 19.74
CA GLY A 60 9.92 -1.08 20.02
C GLY A 60 8.89 -0.18 19.31
N VAL A 61 9.34 0.84 18.57
CA VAL A 61 8.48 1.65 17.70
C VAL A 61 8.20 0.89 16.42
N GLU A 62 6.93 0.86 16.04
CA GLU A 62 6.40 0.17 14.86
C GLU A 62 6.69 0.94 13.57
N ALA A 63 7.96 1.00 13.17
CA ALA A 63 8.41 1.80 12.04
C ALA A 63 7.86 1.34 10.69
N GLU A 64 7.93 0.03 10.39
CA GLU A 64 7.42 -0.54 9.13
C GLU A 64 6.72 -1.86 9.42
N ILE A 65 5.40 -1.82 9.64
CA ILE A 65 4.67 -2.95 10.23
C ILE A 65 3.57 -3.53 9.35
N THR A 66 3.72 -3.49 8.02
CA THR A 66 2.71 -3.99 7.08
C THR A 66 2.20 -5.39 7.43
N PHE A 67 3.09 -6.30 7.83
CA PHE A 67 2.66 -7.63 8.26
C PHE A 67 1.83 -7.57 9.55
N SER A 68 2.23 -6.78 10.55
CA SER A 68 1.46 -6.69 11.80
C SER A 68 0.11 -6.01 11.59
N GLU A 69 0.02 -5.00 10.71
CA GLU A 69 -1.25 -4.40 10.31
C GLU A 69 -2.20 -5.45 9.72
N TRP A 70 -1.67 -6.32 8.86
CA TRP A 70 -2.38 -7.45 8.30
C TRP A 70 -2.75 -8.49 9.35
N ASP A 71 -1.82 -8.94 10.19
CA ASP A 71 -2.02 -10.01 11.18
C ASP A 71 -2.97 -9.60 12.33
N ARG A 72 -3.15 -8.29 12.57
CA ARG A 72 -4.09 -7.77 13.58
C ARG A 72 -5.56 -7.98 13.22
N ILE A 73 -5.88 -8.23 11.96
CA ILE A 73 -7.25 -8.46 11.52
C ILE A 73 -7.56 -9.95 11.69
N SER A 74 -8.64 -10.28 12.41
CA SER A 74 -8.89 -11.68 12.80
C SER A 74 -9.06 -12.62 11.61
N SER A 75 -9.59 -12.16 10.46
CA SER A 75 -9.77 -13.00 9.27
C SER A 75 -8.44 -13.34 8.58
N THR A 76 -7.53 -12.38 8.49
CA THR A 76 -6.23 -12.51 7.83
C THR A 76 -5.23 -13.30 8.68
N ALA A 77 -5.22 -13.09 10.01
CA ALA A 77 -4.44 -13.90 10.94
C ALA A 77 -4.80 -15.40 10.86
N MET A 78 -6.06 -15.68 10.51
CA MET A 78 -6.57 -17.04 10.26
C MET A 78 -6.30 -17.54 8.83
N GLY A 79 -5.58 -16.78 8.02
CA GLY A 79 -5.16 -17.15 6.67
C GLY A 79 -6.21 -16.99 5.58
N LEU A 80 -7.31 -16.25 5.82
CA LEU A 80 -8.38 -16.08 4.82
C LEU A 80 -8.00 -15.18 3.63
N PHE A 81 -6.94 -14.37 3.75
CA PHE A 81 -6.41 -13.53 2.68
C PHE A 81 -4.90 -13.41 2.80
N SER A 82 -4.15 -14.25 2.09
CA SER A 82 -2.68 -14.20 2.12
C SER A 82 -2.13 -13.00 1.34
N CYS A 83 -0.95 -12.50 1.72
CA CYS A 83 -0.21 -11.48 0.94
C CYS A 83 -0.09 -11.89 -0.54
N GLN A 84 0.12 -13.19 -0.79
CA GLN A 84 0.29 -13.76 -2.12
C GLN A 84 -0.97 -13.68 -2.97
N GLU A 85 -2.16 -13.73 -2.39
CA GLU A 85 -3.42 -13.64 -3.16
C GLU A 85 -3.58 -12.29 -3.85
N CYS A 86 -3.20 -11.20 -3.18
CA CYS A 86 -3.28 -9.85 -3.75
C CYS A 86 -1.99 -9.46 -4.50
N HIS A 87 -0.81 -9.72 -3.93
CA HIS A 87 0.47 -9.24 -4.49
C HIS A 87 1.14 -10.22 -5.46
N MET A 88 0.65 -11.45 -5.56
CA MET A 88 1.13 -12.42 -6.53
C MET A 88 -0.04 -13.03 -7.34
N PRO A 89 -0.69 -12.24 -8.22
CA PRO A 89 -1.86 -12.71 -8.97
C PRO A 89 -1.63 -14.04 -9.69
N VAL A 90 -2.64 -14.88 -9.72
CA VAL A 90 -2.59 -16.18 -10.40
C VAL A 90 -2.55 -15.97 -11.91
N VAL A 91 -1.60 -16.66 -12.56
CA VAL A 91 -1.45 -16.71 -14.01
C VAL A 91 -1.29 -18.16 -14.46
N THR A 92 -1.79 -18.49 -15.65
CA THR A 92 -1.67 -19.84 -16.21
C THR A 92 -0.47 -19.89 -17.15
N ARG A 93 0.56 -20.66 -16.78
CA ARG A 93 1.78 -20.88 -17.57
C ARG A 93 2.58 -22.07 -17.03
N PRO A 94 3.63 -22.53 -17.73
CA PRO A 94 4.54 -23.52 -17.16
C PRO A 94 5.32 -22.94 -15.98
N ALA A 95 5.43 -23.71 -14.89
CA ALA A 95 6.19 -23.32 -13.69
C ALA A 95 7.71 -23.48 -13.84
N ALA A 96 8.14 -24.24 -14.85
CA ALA A 96 9.53 -24.57 -15.13
C ALA A 96 9.74 -24.78 -16.63
N ASN A 97 11.00 -24.93 -17.04
CA ASN A 97 11.41 -25.35 -18.37
C ASN A 97 12.20 -26.67 -18.29
N GLY A 98 12.45 -27.34 -19.41
CA GLY A 98 13.34 -28.52 -19.45
C GLY A 98 12.76 -29.79 -18.82
N CYS A 99 11.42 -29.91 -18.76
CA CYS A 99 10.76 -31.14 -18.35
C CYS A 99 10.84 -32.20 -19.46
N PRO A 100 11.10 -33.49 -19.15
CA PRO A 100 11.26 -34.54 -20.15
C PRO A 100 10.11 -34.66 -21.15
N ASP A 101 8.87 -34.52 -20.68
CA ASP A 101 7.65 -34.66 -21.48
C ASP A 101 6.98 -33.31 -21.81
N GLY A 102 7.71 -32.20 -21.69
CA GLY A 102 7.17 -30.86 -21.73
C GLY A 102 6.62 -30.42 -20.37
N CYS A 103 6.80 -29.15 -20.03
CA CYS A 103 6.35 -28.63 -18.74
C CYS A 103 4.86 -28.26 -18.82
N PRO A 104 4.00 -28.82 -17.96
CA PRO A 104 2.57 -28.56 -18.02
C PRO A 104 2.25 -27.12 -17.60
N ASP A 105 1.25 -26.54 -18.26
CA ASP A 105 0.61 -25.31 -17.78
C ASP A 105 -0.08 -25.56 -16.43
N ARG A 106 0.08 -24.60 -15.53
CA ARG A 106 -0.48 -24.62 -14.18
C ARG A 106 -0.89 -23.21 -13.79
N GLU A 107 -1.83 -23.13 -12.86
CA GLU A 107 -2.03 -21.91 -12.09
C GLU A 107 -0.80 -21.69 -11.20
N VAL A 108 -0.08 -20.60 -11.47
CA VAL A 108 1.10 -20.19 -10.71
C VAL A 108 0.96 -18.74 -10.33
N HIS A 109 1.68 -18.34 -9.29
CA HIS A 109 1.68 -16.97 -8.83
C HIS A 109 2.66 -16.10 -9.63
N SER A 110 2.21 -14.92 -10.07
CA SER A 110 3.08 -13.91 -10.67
C SER A 110 4.12 -13.45 -9.65
N HIS A 111 5.37 -13.30 -10.10
CA HIS A 111 6.47 -12.78 -9.27
C HIS A 111 6.78 -11.32 -9.61
N THR A 112 5.77 -10.57 -10.06
CA THR A 112 5.91 -9.13 -10.36
C THR A 112 6.00 -8.28 -9.09
N PHE A 113 5.36 -8.70 -8.00
CA PHE A 113 5.37 -8.03 -6.68
C PHE A 113 5.16 -6.52 -6.78
N VAL A 114 4.10 -6.13 -7.48
CA VAL A 114 3.85 -4.73 -7.79
C VAL A 114 3.56 -3.95 -6.50
N GLY A 115 4.23 -2.81 -6.38
CA GLY A 115 4.01 -1.80 -5.34
C GLY A 115 3.55 -0.49 -5.98
N VAL A 116 3.96 0.64 -5.39
CA VAL A 116 3.56 1.98 -5.84
C VAL A 116 4.64 2.70 -6.65
N ASP A 117 5.83 2.10 -6.74
CA ASP A 117 7.02 2.77 -7.26
C ASP A 117 7.09 2.65 -8.79
N LEU A 118 7.48 3.75 -9.44
CA LEU A 118 7.79 3.84 -10.86
C LEU A 118 9.22 4.36 -11.02
N ASP A 119 9.87 4.00 -12.13
CA ASP A 119 11.11 4.66 -12.55
C ASP A 119 10.87 6.16 -12.80
N LEU A 120 11.37 6.99 -11.89
CA LEU A 120 11.23 8.45 -11.92
C LEU A 120 12.14 9.12 -12.96
N SER A 121 13.05 8.39 -13.61
CA SER A 121 13.90 8.93 -14.68
C SER A 121 13.17 9.09 -16.02
N ILE A 122 11.98 8.48 -16.14
CA ILE A 122 11.11 8.55 -17.31
C ILE A 122 9.72 9.07 -16.91
N SER A 123 8.96 9.57 -17.88
CA SER A 123 7.59 10.02 -17.62
C SER A 123 6.71 8.87 -17.15
N ALA A 124 5.69 9.14 -16.34
CA ALA A 124 4.77 8.12 -15.87
C ALA A 124 4.09 7.38 -17.04
N GLY A 125 3.69 8.09 -18.09
CA GLY A 125 3.05 7.51 -19.28
C GLY A 125 3.96 6.60 -20.11
N ASP A 126 5.27 6.82 -20.08
CA ASP A 126 6.27 5.98 -20.76
C ASP A 126 6.72 4.80 -19.89
N ASN A 127 6.28 4.74 -18.63
CA ASN A 127 6.72 3.72 -17.70
C ASN A 127 6.06 2.38 -18.02
N PRO A 128 6.82 1.29 -18.30
CA PRO A 128 6.24 0.00 -18.63
C PRO A 128 5.41 -0.59 -17.48
N GLN A 129 5.63 -0.15 -16.24
CA GLN A 129 4.88 -0.58 -15.06
C GLN A 129 3.66 0.31 -14.75
N PHE A 130 3.46 1.42 -15.46
CA PHE A 130 2.39 2.37 -15.18
C PHE A 130 1.02 1.72 -15.11
N GLY A 131 0.69 0.86 -16.08
CA GLY A 131 -0.59 0.17 -16.13
C GLY A 131 -0.82 -0.72 -14.92
N ILE A 132 0.14 -1.59 -14.57
CA ILE A 132 -0.03 -2.54 -13.47
C ILE A 132 -0.01 -1.87 -12.09
N VAL A 133 0.75 -0.78 -11.91
CA VAL A 133 0.73 0.03 -10.69
C VAL A 133 -0.60 0.78 -10.56
N THR A 134 -1.10 1.35 -11.66
CA THR A 134 -2.41 2.03 -11.70
C THR A 134 -3.53 1.05 -11.37
N ASP A 135 -3.51 -0.16 -11.94
CA ASP A 135 -4.50 -1.19 -11.67
C ASP A 135 -4.44 -1.64 -10.20
N LEU A 136 -3.25 -1.80 -9.62
CA LEU A 136 -3.11 -2.10 -8.18
C LEU A 136 -3.74 -1.00 -7.32
N LEU A 137 -3.39 0.26 -7.56
CA LEU A 137 -3.86 1.40 -6.77
C LEU A 137 -5.37 1.62 -6.91
N ARG A 138 -5.94 1.47 -8.11
CA ARG A 138 -7.39 1.57 -8.35
C ARG A 138 -8.21 0.51 -7.62
N ASN A 139 -7.61 -0.64 -7.32
CA ASN A 139 -8.26 -1.71 -6.57
C ASN A 139 -7.98 -1.65 -5.06
N ALA A 140 -7.18 -0.68 -4.60
CA ALA A 140 -6.80 -0.58 -3.18
C ALA A 140 -7.81 0.21 -2.33
N LEU A 141 -8.57 1.14 -2.93
CA LEU A 141 -9.53 1.98 -2.24
C LEU A 141 -10.71 2.37 -3.14
N THR A 142 -11.82 2.79 -2.53
CA THR A 142 -12.89 3.52 -3.22
C THR A 142 -13.02 4.93 -2.67
N VAL A 143 -13.54 5.83 -3.49
CA VAL A 143 -13.90 7.19 -3.10
C VAL A 143 -15.33 7.43 -3.57
N ASP A 144 -16.21 7.71 -2.62
CA ASP A 144 -17.65 7.83 -2.86
C ASP A 144 -18.17 9.14 -2.25
N PHE A 145 -19.17 9.74 -2.90
CA PHE A 145 -19.89 10.86 -2.31
C PHE A 145 -20.88 10.36 -1.27
N GLY A 146 -20.88 11.01 -0.11
CA GLY A 146 -21.71 10.69 1.03
C GLY A 146 -20.90 10.28 2.27
N THR A 147 -21.57 10.27 3.41
CA THR A 147 -21.16 9.63 4.67
C THR A 147 -22.34 8.79 5.17
N PRO A 148 -22.21 8.04 6.28
CA PRO A 148 -23.36 7.38 6.90
C PRO A 148 -24.50 8.31 7.32
N TYR A 149 -24.26 9.63 7.39
CA TYR A 149 -25.21 10.63 7.89
C TYR A 149 -25.59 11.70 6.87
N ASP A 150 -24.74 11.94 5.86
CA ASP A 150 -24.88 13.03 4.91
C ASP A 150 -24.80 12.51 3.47
N SER A 151 -25.66 13.02 2.59
CA SER A 151 -25.61 12.74 1.15
C SER A 151 -25.22 14.00 0.39
N LEU A 152 -24.60 13.83 -0.78
CA LEU A 152 -24.37 14.95 -1.68
C LEU A 152 -25.73 15.57 -2.10
N VAL A 153 -25.82 16.88 -2.01
CA VAL A 153 -26.99 17.63 -2.47
C VAL A 153 -27.06 17.64 -4.00
N SER A 154 -28.25 17.58 -4.57
CA SER A 154 -28.45 17.63 -6.02
C SER A 154 -28.36 19.04 -6.59
N ASP A 155 -28.72 20.03 -5.77
CA ASP A 155 -28.85 21.43 -6.18
C ASP A 155 -28.40 22.35 -5.04
N VAL A 156 -27.84 23.49 -5.40
CA VAL A 156 -27.43 24.57 -4.49
C VAL A 156 -27.76 25.92 -5.14
N ILE A 157 -28.12 26.91 -4.33
CA ILE A 157 -28.47 28.26 -4.80
C ILE A 157 -27.27 29.18 -4.60
N ALA A 158 -27.10 30.14 -5.52
CA ALA A 158 -26.15 31.24 -5.38
C ALA A 158 -26.28 31.95 -4.02
N GLY A 159 -25.16 32.19 -3.35
CA GLY A 159 -25.08 32.75 -2.01
C GLY A 159 -25.19 31.74 -0.85
N ASP A 160 -25.45 30.45 -1.13
CA ASP A 160 -25.40 29.37 -0.12
C ASP A 160 -24.07 28.60 -0.17
N SER A 161 -23.93 27.54 0.64
CA SER A 161 -22.79 26.64 0.63
C SER A 161 -23.13 25.26 0.07
N LEU A 162 -22.35 24.79 -0.90
CA LEU A 162 -22.33 23.41 -1.34
C LEU A 162 -21.60 22.56 -0.30
N ILE A 163 -22.30 21.56 0.24
CA ILE A 163 -21.75 20.57 1.16
C ILE A 163 -21.39 19.30 0.38
N ILE A 164 -20.12 18.92 0.39
CA ILE A 164 -19.60 17.76 -0.33
C ILE A 164 -19.10 16.74 0.71
N PRO A 165 -19.96 15.81 1.16
CA PRO A 165 -19.53 14.68 1.96
C PRO A 165 -18.78 13.67 1.09
N VAL A 166 -17.65 13.18 1.58
CA VAL A 166 -16.81 12.17 0.91
C VAL A 166 -16.47 11.06 1.89
N THR A 167 -16.58 9.82 1.41
CA THR A 167 -16.04 8.61 2.06
C THR A 167 -14.89 8.07 1.24
N VAL A 168 -13.76 7.81 1.89
CA VAL A 168 -12.65 7.04 1.33
C VAL A 168 -12.59 5.70 2.06
N THR A 169 -12.77 4.59 1.34
CA THR A 169 -12.81 3.24 1.93
C THR A 169 -11.58 2.44 1.49
N SER A 170 -10.85 1.88 2.46
CA SER A 170 -9.77 0.94 2.18
C SER A 170 -10.34 -0.44 1.85
N LEU A 171 -9.87 -1.01 0.74
CA LEU A 171 -10.13 -2.40 0.35
C LEU A 171 -8.94 -3.32 0.69
N THR A 172 -7.93 -2.80 1.39
CA THR A 172 -6.70 -3.53 1.72
C THR A 172 -6.74 -4.10 3.13
N ALA A 173 -6.07 -5.23 3.30
CA ALA A 173 -5.87 -5.88 4.57
C ALA A 173 -4.69 -5.29 5.38
N HIS A 174 -4.13 -4.15 4.96
CA HIS A 174 -3.12 -3.38 5.68
C HIS A 174 -3.40 -1.88 5.46
N SER A 175 -2.66 -0.99 6.11
CA SER A 175 -2.89 0.45 5.96
C SER A 175 -2.55 0.98 4.56
N ILE A 176 -3.07 2.15 4.19
CA ILE A 176 -2.69 2.89 2.98
C ILE A 176 -2.32 4.34 3.38
N PRO A 177 -1.09 4.80 3.10
CA PRO A 177 0.08 3.99 2.73
C PRO A 177 0.53 3.09 3.90
N SER A 178 1.18 1.97 3.60
CA SER A 178 1.87 1.08 4.56
C SER A 178 3.35 0.90 4.15
N GLY A 179 4.12 0.20 5.01
CA GLY A 179 5.56 0.03 4.87
C GLY A 179 6.26 1.24 5.46
N VAL A 180 6.62 2.19 4.60
CA VAL A 180 7.23 3.48 4.97
C VAL A 180 6.21 4.63 4.83
N PRO A 181 5.12 4.68 5.63
CA PRO A 181 4.08 5.69 5.49
C PRO A 181 4.60 7.13 5.75
N PHE A 182 5.77 7.28 6.36
CA PHE A 182 6.44 8.57 6.56
C PHE A 182 7.25 9.06 5.36
N ALA A 183 7.43 8.21 4.34
CA ALA A 183 8.06 8.57 3.07
C ALA A 183 7.04 8.51 1.91
N ARG A 184 5.75 8.32 2.22
CA ARG A 184 4.68 8.15 1.26
C ARG A 184 3.50 9.01 1.67
N GLU A 185 2.97 9.74 0.72
CA GLU A 185 1.81 10.60 0.92
C GLU A 185 0.74 10.19 -0.09
N ALA A 186 -0.50 10.10 0.40
CA ALA A 186 -1.68 10.08 -0.44
C ALA A 186 -2.63 11.13 0.10
N TRP A 187 -3.36 11.81 -0.77
CA TRP A 187 -4.34 12.80 -0.36
C TRP A 187 -5.54 12.79 -1.31
N LEU A 188 -6.63 13.41 -0.87
CA LEU A 188 -7.76 13.67 -1.75
C LEU A 188 -7.58 15.03 -2.42
N GLU A 189 -7.52 15.02 -3.75
CA GLU A 189 -7.63 16.23 -4.58
C GLU A 189 -9.11 16.53 -4.81
N VAL A 190 -9.55 17.74 -4.48
CA VAL A 190 -10.92 18.22 -4.68
C VAL A 190 -10.88 19.51 -5.48
N LEU A 191 -11.55 19.51 -6.63
CA LEU A 191 -11.70 20.66 -7.50
C LEU A 191 -13.19 20.89 -7.78
N VAL A 192 -13.70 22.08 -7.48
CA VAL A 192 -15.07 22.50 -7.81
C VAL A 192 -15.00 23.62 -8.82
N THR A 193 -15.63 23.42 -9.97
CA THR A 193 -15.70 24.39 -11.07
C THR A 193 -17.14 24.73 -11.42
N ASP A 194 -17.37 25.95 -11.91
CA ASP A 194 -18.63 26.30 -12.56
C ASP A 194 -18.71 25.78 -14.01
N ASN A 195 -19.82 26.09 -14.69
CA ASN A 195 -20.05 25.69 -16.08
C ASN A 195 -19.08 26.34 -17.09
N ASP A 196 -18.43 27.44 -16.70
CA ASP A 196 -17.44 28.16 -17.51
C ASP A 196 -15.99 27.70 -17.18
N ASN A 197 -15.84 26.65 -16.37
CA ASN A 197 -14.59 26.11 -15.82
C ASN A 197 -13.84 27.07 -14.89
N ASN A 198 -14.50 28.06 -14.30
CA ASN A 198 -13.89 28.87 -13.24
C ASN A 198 -13.82 28.05 -11.95
N THR A 199 -12.66 28.00 -11.33
CA THR A 199 -12.45 27.35 -10.02
C THR A 199 -13.21 28.10 -8.93
N LEU A 200 -14.17 27.43 -8.31
CA LEU A 200 -14.91 27.92 -7.14
C LEU A 200 -14.23 27.50 -5.84
N TYR A 201 -13.60 26.32 -5.82
CA TYR A 201 -12.89 25.76 -4.67
C TYR A 201 -11.84 24.75 -5.10
N GLN A 202 -10.76 24.67 -4.34
CA GLN A 202 -9.74 23.65 -4.48
C GLN A 202 -9.15 23.25 -3.13
N SER A 203 -8.83 21.97 -2.98
CA SER A 203 -8.00 21.42 -1.90
C SER A 203 -7.16 20.28 -2.47
N GLY A 204 -5.89 20.20 -2.10
CA GLY A 204 -4.99 19.15 -2.56
C GLY A 204 -4.62 19.20 -4.05
N VAL A 205 -4.91 20.29 -4.77
CA VAL A 205 -4.61 20.38 -6.22
C VAL A 205 -3.13 20.68 -6.44
N VAL A 206 -2.47 19.85 -7.25
CA VAL A 206 -1.07 20.05 -7.63
C VAL A 206 -1.01 20.41 -9.12
N SER A 207 -0.57 21.63 -9.43
CA SER A 207 -0.59 22.15 -10.81
C SER A 207 0.60 21.70 -11.67
N ASP A 208 1.69 21.21 -11.06
CA ASP A 208 2.96 20.87 -11.72
C ASP A 208 3.76 19.80 -10.93
N THR A 209 5.08 19.70 -11.12
CA THR A 209 5.98 18.84 -10.33
C THR A 209 6.34 19.42 -8.95
N THR A 210 5.68 20.50 -8.53
CA THR A 210 5.88 21.12 -7.22
C THR A 210 5.28 20.27 -6.11
N SER A 211 5.96 20.20 -4.96
CA SER A 211 5.40 19.57 -3.77
C SER A 211 4.08 20.21 -3.36
N LEU A 212 3.15 19.39 -2.89
CA LEU A 212 1.90 19.84 -2.30
C LEU A 212 2.17 20.73 -1.08
N ASP A 213 1.53 21.90 -1.01
CA ASP A 213 1.58 22.75 0.19
C ASP A 213 0.59 22.24 1.23
N ILE A 214 1.05 21.29 2.05
CA ILE A 214 0.29 20.70 3.15
C ILE A 214 -0.01 21.74 4.25
N SER A 215 0.81 22.79 4.38
CA SER A 215 0.76 23.69 5.53
C SER A 215 -0.31 24.77 5.43
N SER A 216 -0.66 25.17 4.21
CA SER A 216 -1.64 26.23 3.96
C SER A 216 -3.05 25.71 3.66
N ASP A 217 -3.18 24.43 3.27
CA ASP A 217 -4.47 23.80 2.99
C ASP A 217 -5.09 23.18 4.26
N SER A 218 -5.94 23.97 4.94
CA SER A 218 -6.64 23.52 6.14
C SER A 218 -7.71 22.44 5.88
N ASP A 219 -8.13 22.26 4.63
CA ASP A 219 -9.16 21.29 4.26
C ASP A 219 -8.59 19.98 3.74
N LEU A 220 -7.28 19.91 3.51
CA LEU A 220 -6.59 18.73 2.99
C LEU A 220 -6.94 17.47 3.78
N LEU A 221 -7.34 16.42 3.05
CA LEU A 221 -7.43 15.07 3.59
C LEU A 221 -6.16 14.32 3.23
N LEU A 222 -5.20 14.29 4.15
CA LEU A 222 -3.87 13.70 3.96
C LEU A 222 -3.74 12.36 4.70
N PHE A 223 -3.20 11.37 4.01
CA PHE A 223 -2.82 10.06 4.52
C PHE A 223 -1.30 9.91 4.47
N THR A 224 -0.68 9.94 5.64
CA THR A 224 0.79 9.85 5.82
C THR A 224 1.10 9.43 7.27
N ALA A 225 2.37 9.28 7.62
CA ALA A 225 2.80 9.19 9.01
C ALA A 225 3.93 10.16 9.31
N TYR A 226 4.03 10.62 10.55
CA TYR A 226 5.12 11.48 11.01
C TYR A 226 5.96 10.74 12.04
N LEU A 227 7.27 10.65 11.79
CA LEU A 227 8.22 10.17 12.78
C LEU A 227 8.53 11.31 13.77
N ILE A 228 8.48 11.00 15.06
CA ILE A 228 8.66 11.97 16.14
C ILE A 228 9.88 11.60 16.98
N GLU A 229 10.79 12.54 17.13
CA GLU A 229 11.98 12.42 17.99
C GLU A 229 11.63 12.57 19.48
N SER A 230 12.57 12.22 20.35
CA SER A 230 12.35 12.29 21.80
C SER A 230 12.14 13.71 22.35
N ASN A 231 12.56 14.74 21.61
CA ASN A 231 12.30 16.16 21.89
C ASN A 231 10.90 16.63 21.45
N GLY A 232 10.16 15.80 20.69
CA GLY A 232 8.84 16.12 20.14
C GLY A 232 8.85 16.69 18.71
N ASP A 233 10.02 16.89 18.09
CA ASP A 233 10.14 17.39 16.73
C ASP A 233 9.89 16.27 15.69
N THR A 234 9.45 16.65 14.49
CA THR A 234 9.34 15.71 13.37
C THR A 234 10.71 15.42 12.75
N THR A 235 10.91 14.19 12.30
CA THR A 235 12.15 13.77 11.63
C THR A 235 11.86 12.94 10.38
N GLY A 236 12.76 13.00 9.39
CA GLY A 236 12.76 12.08 8.24
C GLY A 236 13.56 10.81 8.51
N SER A 237 14.25 10.74 9.66
CA SER A 237 15.17 9.67 10.01
C SER A 237 14.46 8.60 10.84
N VAL A 238 14.27 7.43 10.24
CA VAL A 238 13.69 6.29 10.96
C VAL A 238 14.57 5.86 12.14
N THR A 239 15.89 6.10 12.09
CA THR A 239 16.81 5.72 13.17
C THR A 239 16.70 6.60 14.40
N ASP A 240 16.10 7.78 14.29
CA ASP A 240 15.95 8.76 15.38
C ASP A 240 14.52 8.75 15.97
N VAL A 241 13.64 7.88 15.43
CA VAL A 241 12.23 7.79 15.85
C VAL A 241 12.06 7.35 17.31
N SER A 242 11.24 8.08 18.06
CA SER A 242 10.80 7.70 19.41
C SER A 242 9.30 7.36 19.47
N SER A 243 8.51 7.93 18.57
CA SER A 243 7.09 7.62 18.39
C SER A 243 6.64 8.00 16.96
N ILE A 244 5.44 7.56 16.57
CA ILE A 244 4.89 7.82 15.23
C ILE A 244 3.47 8.36 15.39
N ILE A 245 3.17 9.46 14.69
CA ILE A 245 1.80 9.92 14.47
C ILE A 245 1.35 9.32 13.15
N ASN A 246 0.47 8.32 13.20
CA ASN A 246 0.00 7.62 12.01
C ASN A 246 -1.37 8.17 11.55
N ASN A 247 -1.40 8.79 10.38
CA ASN A 247 -2.60 9.27 9.70
C ASN A 247 -2.96 8.44 8.45
N SER A 248 -2.37 7.26 8.28
CA SER A 248 -2.75 6.34 7.21
C SER A 248 -4.23 5.97 7.29
N LEU A 249 -4.80 5.58 6.15
CA LEU A 249 -6.08 4.90 6.11
C LEU A 249 -5.87 3.48 6.62
N MET A 250 -6.56 3.07 7.69
CA MET A 250 -6.38 1.75 8.27
C MET A 250 -6.99 0.67 7.36
N ALA A 251 -6.55 -0.57 7.53
CA ALA A 251 -7.07 -1.72 6.80
C ALA A 251 -8.59 -1.86 6.94
N PHE A 252 -9.28 -2.12 5.83
CA PHE A 252 -10.74 -2.27 5.76
C PHE A 252 -11.53 -1.19 6.54
N SER A 253 -11.05 0.04 6.50
CA SER A 253 -11.65 1.17 7.22
C SER A 253 -12.10 2.29 6.30
N ASP A 254 -12.99 3.12 6.82
CA ASP A 254 -13.48 4.32 6.15
C ASP A 254 -12.87 5.59 6.75
N ARG A 255 -12.63 6.58 5.89
CA ARG A 255 -12.33 7.96 6.28
C ARG A 255 -13.38 8.89 5.70
N TYR A 256 -14.03 9.65 6.56
CA TYR A 256 -15.02 10.64 6.16
C TYR A 256 -14.44 12.06 6.18
N LYS A 257 -14.79 12.87 5.19
CA LYS A 257 -14.49 14.31 5.14
C LYS A 257 -15.67 15.04 4.52
N ILE A 258 -15.99 16.22 5.07
CA ILE A 258 -17.00 17.11 4.51
C ILE A 258 -16.28 18.37 4.06
N TYR A 259 -16.43 18.71 2.79
CA TYR A 259 -15.98 19.99 2.23
C TYR A 259 -17.16 20.95 2.15
N LYS A 260 -16.91 22.22 2.47
CA LYS A 260 -17.92 23.28 2.44
C LYS A 260 -17.46 24.38 1.49
N VAL A 261 -18.17 24.53 0.38
CA VAL A 261 -17.82 25.45 -0.70
C VAL A 261 -18.85 26.55 -0.80
N GLY A 262 -18.45 27.82 -0.66
CA GLY A 262 -19.35 28.95 -0.87
C GLY A 262 -19.65 29.12 -2.36
N ILE A 263 -20.93 29.21 -2.71
CA ILE A 263 -21.36 29.43 -4.09
C ILE A 263 -21.61 30.93 -4.31
N PRO A 264 -20.90 31.57 -5.25
CA PRO A 264 -21.03 33.01 -5.52
C PRO A 264 -22.40 33.40 -6.09
#